data_AF-A0A0F9KGE0-F1
#
_entry.id   AF-A0A0F9KGE0-F1
#
_cell.length_a   1.000
_cell.length_b   1.000
_cell.length_c   1.000
_cell.angle_alpha   90.00
_cell.angle_beta   90.00
_cell.angle_gamma   90.00
#
_symmetry.space_group_name_H-M   'P 1'
#
loop_
_entity.id
_entity.type
_entity.pdbx_description
1 polymer ?
#
loop_
_entity_poly.entity_id
_entity_poly.type
_entity_poly.pdbx_seq_one_letter_code
_entity_poly.pdbx_strand_id
1 'polypeptide(L)'
;MNWYRIIKLASDYENYKHLVQQKSLKNPYPFSSWFDEDGRTYLPFTPASAQQEQSTQVDTSVERELAENGYQITDYRGGYCQSGNRTLRIGKVLQQLRKNKIQEAQRKFQAGELYNLERELESIRNYYNTLTNTFTNSPIRAQSQKQQQEFLVLISQNPHDVASMSTGRDWTSCMELGEGSHHEDIFCEIERGGLVAYLINKNDINVEQPLARIHIRRFDDREGKSFAVPEKSIYGNATKGFPETVKQWLDERQGDVKSGIYERQGGKYSDTFSDTMLVAPQKPENIIDWWRGKARDAEYSTWIVVDNLYEEYSREGGGIRFDYGGDQYDAPERIQDGTKIFKNKEKAEKYFQEKRMEDWKYGETNREELDSIMEYEQDPADDEIQGIWSKRHQSGQWDELRYYLQEKKHDNRPAMKREAVSMMLQAEKGTYPIEIINEVKNYILGPNGQNRGLNRMFFDKYPELLTDEDVSKLKDSDNIDFIKKLPDEDPRKASFIASWKKSIEEILANVDILNNTEMQQWLGQINISSDIAGLYDRYKMHLELAVHDYLLTPLQELFKPIPEIILQQLVNLPSKLIEKYFSSIPDSYKEKFTQKVNTNIVHTFYMTGSDTPT
;
A
#
# COMPACT_ATOMS: atom_id res chain seq x y z
N MET A 1 25.16 -8.58 -19.96
CA MET A 1 24.20 -7.91 -20.87
C MET A 1 23.38 -8.99 -21.57
N ASN A 2 22.07 -9.02 -21.36
CA ASN A 2 21.19 -10.03 -21.95
C ASN A 2 20.65 -9.51 -23.29
N TRP A 3 21.20 -9.98 -24.41
CA TRP A 3 20.85 -9.53 -25.77
C TRP A 3 19.35 -9.67 -26.08
N TYR A 4 18.69 -10.68 -25.52
CA TYR A 4 17.25 -10.89 -25.70
C TYR A 4 16.43 -9.68 -25.22
N ARG A 5 16.83 -9.04 -24.10
CA ARG A 5 16.12 -7.88 -23.55
C ARG A 5 16.24 -6.64 -24.45
N ILE A 6 17.41 -6.43 -25.05
CA ILE A 6 17.66 -5.30 -25.96
C ILE A 6 16.84 -5.48 -27.25
N ILE A 7 16.84 -6.70 -27.80
CA ILE A 7 16.07 -7.02 -29.01
C ILE A 7 14.56 -6.88 -28.71
N LYS A 8 14.10 -7.36 -27.56
CA LYS A 8 12.71 -7.21 -27.12
C LYS A 8 12.32 -5.74 -26.98
N LEU A 9 13.13 -4.92 -26.29
CA LEU A 9 12.89 -3.48 -26.15
C LEU A 9 12.77 -2.79 -27.52
N ALA A 10 13.70 -3.06 -28.44
CA ALA A 10 13.67 -2.48 -29.78
C ALA A 10 12.45 -2.94 -30.60
N SER A 11 12.16 -4.24 -30.58
CA SER A 11 11.03 -4.83 -31.32
C SER A 11 9.69 -4.30 -30.82
N ASP A 12 9.46 -4.38 -29.51
CA ASP A 12 8.19 -3.99 -28.92
C ASP A 12 7.98 -2.49 -29.06
N TYR A 13 9.01 -1.67 -28.80
CA TYR A 13 8.87 -0.22 -28.97
C TYR A 13 8.57 0.17 -30.42
N GLU A 14 9.28 -0.39 -31.41
CA GLU A 14 9.04 -0.05 -32.82
C GLU A 14 7.60 -0.39 -33.26
N ASN A 15 7.00 -1.46 -32.72
CA ASN A 15 5.59 -1.80 -32.98
C ASN A 15 4.62 -0.75 -32.44
N TYR A 16 4.97 -0.03 -31.35
CA TYR A 16 4.10 0.95 -30.70
C TYR A 16 4.52 2.41 -30.92
N LYS A 17 5.64 2.67 -31.61
CA LYS A 17 6.24 4.00 -31.76
C LYS A 17 5.28 5.04 -32.34
N HIS A 18 4.52 4.67 -33.38
CA HIS A 18 3.51 5.56 -33.96
C HIS A 18 2.42 5.93 -32.94
N LEU A 19 1.97 4.96 -32.13
CA LEU A 19 0.97 5.21 -31.09
C LEU A 19 1.54 6.08 -29.97
N VAL A 20 2.79 5.85 -29.54
CA VAL A 20 3.49 6.70 -28.57
C VAL A 20 3.56 8.15 -29.07
N GLN A 21 3.93 8.36 -30.34
CA GLN A 21 3.97 9.68 -30.96
C GLN A 21 2.57 10.31 -31.08
N GLN A 22 1.57 9.55 -31.50
CA GLN A 22 0.19 10.04 -31.61
C GLN A 22 -0.35 10.49 -30.24
N LYS A 23 -0.05 9.73 -29.18
CA LYS A 23 -0.49 10.02 -27.82
C LYS A 23 0.27 11.20 -27.22
N SER A 24 1.57 11.32 -27.49
CA SER A 24 2.37 12.44 -26.99
C SER A 24 1.94 13.78 -27.57
N LEU A 25 1.46 13.83 -28.80
CA LEU A 25 0.91 15.06 -29.41
C LEU A 25 -0.33 15.62 -28.68
N LYS A 26 -1.02 14.78 -27.89
CA LYS A 26 -2.17 15.19 -27.07
C LYS A 26 -1.78 15.59 -25.65
N ASN A 27 -0.53 15.37 -25.26
CA ASN A 27 -0.06 15.66 -23.92
C ASN A 27 0.01 17.17 -23.69
N PRO A 28 -0.61 17.71 -22.62
CA PRO A 28 -0.58 19.14 -22.34
C PRO A 28 0.73 19.62 -21.71
N TYR A 29 1.67 18.71 -21.39
CA TYR A 29 3.00 18.98 -20.83
C TYR A 29 3.02 20.06 -19.72
N PRO A 30 2.22 19.90 -18.65
CA PRO A 30 2.10 20.91 -17.60
C PRO A 30 3.41 21.10 -16.81
N PHE A 31 4.33 20.13 -16.90
CA PHE A 31 5.62 20.12 -16.23
C PHE A 31 6.79 20.43 -17.16
N SER A 32 6.53 20.86 -18.41
CA SER A 32 7.58 21.08 -19.41
C SER A 32 8.72 21.99 -18.95
N SER A 33 8.40 23.02 -18.16
CA SER A 33 9.40 23.94 -17.57
C SER A 33 10.38 23.30 -16.57
N TRP A 34 10.16 22.05 -16.15
CA TRP A 34 11.04 21.34 -15.21
C TRP A 34 12.17 20.57 -15.89
N PHE A 35 12.11 20.42 -17.22
CA PHE A 35 12.97 19.53 -17.99
C PHE A 35 13.73 20.28 -19.07
N ASP A 36 14.79 19.65 -19.56
CA ASP A 36 15.54 20.10 -20.73
C ASP A 36 14.74 19.85 -22.02
N GLU A 37 15.28 20.25 -23.17
CA GLU A 37 14.60 20.17 -24.48
C GLU A 37 14.18 18.74 -24.85
N ASP A 38 14.88 17.72 -24.36
CA ASP A 38 14.55 16.31 -24.58
C ASP A 38 13.54 15.74 -23.57
N GLY A 39 13.04 16.57 -22.64
CA GLY A 39 12.10 16.18 -21.60
C GLY A 39 12.74 15.40 -20.44
N ARG A 40 14.07 15.49 -20.27
CA ARG A 40 14.81 14.82 -19.19
C ARG A 40 15.45 15.83 -18.23
N THR A 41 15.77 15.36 -17.03
CA THR A 41 16.62 16.07 -16.07
C THR A 41 17.38 15.05 -15.22
N TYR A 42 18.65 15.34 -14.93
CA TYR A 42 19.55 14.42 -14.25
C TYR A 42 20.00 15.01 -12.92
N LEU A 43 19.79 14.25 -11.84
CA LEU A 43 20.15 14.63 -10.49
C LEU A 43 21.36 13.79 -10.04
N PRO A 44 22.42 14.41 -9.51
CA PRO A 44 23.50 13.64 -8.88
C PRO A 44 22.93 12.88 -7.68
N PHE A 45 23.21 11.58 -7.59
CA PHE A 45 22.71 10.75 -6.50
C PHE A 45 23.85 10.02 -5.79
N THR A 46 23.93 10.24 -4.47
CA THR A 46 24.84 9.51 -3.59
C THR A 46 24.00 8.68 -2.61
N PRO A 47 24.08 7.34 -2.65
CA PRO A 47 23.39 6.47 -1.71
C PRO A 47 23.55 6.89 -0.25
N ALA A 48 22.48 6.87 0.55
CA ALA A 48 22.57 7.20 1.97
C ALA A 48 23.53 6.27 2.75
N SER A 49 23.76 5.04 2.26
CA SER A 49 24.74 4.10 2.81
C SER A 49 26.21 4.50 2.57
N ALA A 50 26.46 5.45 1.67
CA ALA A 50 27.77 6.09 1.53
C ALA A 50 27.99 7.20 2.58
N GLN A 51 26.93 7.70 3.21
CA GLN A 51 26.98 8.80 4.19
C GLN A 51 26.81 8.37 5.64
N GLN A 52 26.26 7.18 5.92
CA GLN A 52 26.31 6.63 7.28
C GLN A 52 27.76 6.29 7.63
N GLU A 53 28.19 6.83 8.78
CA GLU A 53 29.53 6.80 9.34
C GLU A 53 30.31 5.55 8.95
N GLN A 54 31.55 5.79 8.52
CA GLN A 54 32.59 4.80 8.29
C GLN A 54 32.81 3.96 9.55
N SER A 55 31.88 3.10 9.93
CA SER A 55 32.16 2.06 10.90
C SER A 55 33.26 1.24 10.24
N THR A 56 34.39 1.16 10.94
CA THR A 56 35.59 0.43 10.56
C THR A 56 35.32 -1.08 10.64
N GLN A 57 34.14 -1.54 10.20
CA GLN A 57 33.86 -2.94 10.08
C GLN A 57 34.78 -3.50 9.00
N VAL A 58 35.77 -4.23 9.49
CA VAL A 58 36.74 -5.01 8.74
C VAL A 58 36.51 -6.46 9.13
N ASP A 59 36.73 -7.39 8.21
CA ASP A 59 36.64 -8.80 8.57
C ASP A 59 37.72 -9.11 9.61
N THR A 60 37.31 -9.50 10.81
CA THR A 60 38.20 -9.65 11.97
C THR A 60 39.34 -10.64 11.71
N SER A 61 39.13 -11.65 10.86
CA SER A 61 40.17 -12.61 10.47
C SER A 61 41.24 -11.98 9.59
N VAL A 62 40.87 -11.10 8.66
CA VAL A 62 41.80 -10.39 7.79
C VAL A 62 42.53 -9.30 8.57
N GLU A 63 41.82 -8.57 9.44
CA GLU A 63 42.42 -7.58 10.33
C GLU A 63 43.46 -8.18 11.26
N ARG A 64 43.10 -9.28 11.94
CA ARG A 64 44.00 -9.97 12.87
C ARG A 64 45.27 -10.45 12.16
N GLU A 65 45.13 -11.13 11.03
CA GLU A 65 46.29 -11.63 10.28
C GLU A 65 47.22 -10.50 9.83
N LEU A 66 46.66 -9.38 9.36
CA LEU A 66 47.45 -8.23 8.95
C LEU A 66 48.15 -7.57 10.15
N ALA A 67 47.44 -7.38 11.26
CA ALA A 67 47.96 -6.78 12.48
C ALA A 67 49.11 -7.59 13.09
N GLU A 68 48.96 -8.92 13.17
CA GLU A 68 50.00 -9.84 13.67
C GLU A 68 51.30 -9.78 12.85
N ASN A 69 51.22 -9.36 11.58
CA ASN A 69 52.35 -9.20 10.69
C ASN A 69 52.79 -7.73 10.52
N GLY A 70 52.34 -6.82 11.39
CA GLY A 70 52.77 -5.42 11.40
C GLY A 70 52.16 -4.55 10.31
N TYR A 71 50.98 -4.92 9.79
CA TYR A 71 50.20 -4.12 8.85
C TYR A 71 48.96 -3.55 9.52
N GLN A 72 48.68 -2.26 9.30
CA GLN A 72 47.46 -1.60 9.76
C GLN A 72 46.51 -1.39 8.58
N ILE A 73 45.26 -1.84 8.67
CA ILE A 73 44.26 -1.56 7.62
C ILE A 73 43.93 -0.06 7.66
N THR A 74 44.10 0.62 6.53
CA THR A 74 43.76 2.05 6.40
C THR A 74 42.50 2.27 5.57
N ASP A 75 42.25 1.40 4.59
CA ASP A 75 41.04 1.42 3.79
C ASP A 75 40.69 -0.02 3.36
N TYR A 76 39.90 -0.70 4.18
CA TYR A 76 39.48 -2.08 3.90
C TYR A 76 38.66 -2.20 2.61
N ARG A 77 37.82 -1.19 2.35
CA ARG A 77 36.94 -1.11 1.17
C ARG A 77 37.77 -0.98 -0.10
N GLY A 78 38.66 0.01 -0.18
CA GLY A 78 39.59 0.18 -1.29
C GLY A 78 40.65 -0.93 -1.37
N GLY A 79 40.82 -1.70 -0.30
CA GLY A 79 41.72 -2.84 -0.24
C GLY A 79 43.16 -2.45 0.07
N TYR A 80 43.35 -1.46 0.93
CA TYR A 80 44.65 -0.90 1.31
C TYR A 80 44.96 -1.06 2.80
N CYS A 81 46.22 -1.35 3.08
CA CYS A 81 46.82 -1.34 4.42
C CYS A 81 48.16 -0.60 4.38
N GLN A 82 48.72 -0.30 5.55
CA GLN A 82 50.01 0.35 5.72
C GLN A 82 50.99 -0.51 6.50
N SER A 83 52.27 -0.38 6.15
CA SER A 83 53.41 -0.87 6.95
C SER A 83 54.41 0.27 7.05
N GLY A 84 54.49 0.89 8.24
CA GLY A 84 55.14 2.19 8.41
C GLY A 84 54.53 3.24 7.47
N ASN A 85 55.37 3.94 6.71
CA ASN A 85 54.93 4.99 5.77
C ASN A 85 54.49 4.47 4.39
N ARG A 86 54.46 3.13 4.18
CA ARG A 86 54.16 2.54 2.86
C ARG A 86 52.73 2.02 2.82
N THR A 87 51.93 2.51 1.88
CA THR A 87 50.60 1.97 1.57
C THR A 87 50.72 0.79 0.58
N LEU A 88 50.03 -0.32 0.87
CA LEU A 88 50.09 -1.59 0.15
C LEU A 88 48.68 -2.12 -0.11
N ARG A 89 48.51 -2.94 -1.15
CA ARG A 89 47.23 -3.64 -1.40
C ARG A 89 47.10 -4.88 -0.53
N ILE A 90 46.02 -5.00 0.22
CA ILE A 90 45.73 -6.12 1.13
C ILE A 90 45.88 -7.47 0.41
N GLY A 91 45.28 -7.63 -0.76
CA GLY A 91 45.39 -8.88 -1.53
C GLY A 91 46.83 -9.27 -1.90
N LYS A 92 47.71 -8.28 -2.17
CA LYS A 92 49.14 -8.54 -2.43
C LYS A 92 49.89 -8.91 -1.14
N VAL A 93 49.55 -8.26 -0.03
CA VAL A 93 50.15 -8.55 1.28
C VAL A 93 49.80 -9.97 1.72
N LEU A 94 48.54 -10.39 1.62
CA LEU A 94 48.12 -11.76 1.96
C LEU A 94 48.85 -12.83 1.12
N GLN A 95 49.04 -12.58 -0.18
CA GLN A 95 49.83 -13.47 -1.05
C GLN A 95 51.31 -13.53 -0.63
N GLN A 96 51.89 -12.39 -0.23
CA GLN A 96 53.27 -12.35 0.25
C GLN A 96 53.43 -13.07 1.60
N LEU A 97 52.50 -12.89 2.54
CA LEU A 97 52.49 -13.57 3.83
C LEU A 97 52.40 -15.09 3.66
N ARG A 98 51.50 -15.55 2.79
CA ARG A 98 51.41 -16.96 2.39
C ARG A 98 52.75 -17.51 1.92
N LYS A 99 53.45 -16.79 1.03
CA LYS A 99 54.75 -17.20 0.50
C LYS A 99 55.80 -17.29 1.61
N ASN A 100 55.84 -16.32 2.52
CA ASN A 100 56.77 -16.30 3.65
C ASN A 100 56.55 -17.50 4.60
N LYS A 101 55.28 -17.81 4.93
CA LYS A 101 54.94 -18.95 5.79
C LYS A 101 55.28 -20.31 5.18
N ILE A 102 55.08 -20.47 3.87
CA ILE A 102 55.53 -21.66 3.14
C ILE A 102 57.05 -21.83 3.25
N GLN A 103 57.82 -20.75 3.07
CA GLN A 103 59.28 -20.79 3.19
C GLN A 103 59.76 -21.05 4.63
N GLU A 104 59.02 -20.58 5.63
CA GLU A 104 59.28 -20.87 7.05
C GLU A 104 59.08 -22.36 7.34
N ALA A 105 57.95 -22.94 6.92
CA ALA A 105 57.64 -24.36 7.10
C ALA A 105 58.69 -25.27 6.42
N GLN A 106 59.13 -24.91 5.21
CA GLN A 106 60.20 -25.63 4.50
C GLN A 106 61.53 -25.61 5.27
N ARG A 107 61.90 -24.47 5.87
CA ARG A 107 63.11 -24.35 6.69
C ARG A 107 63.02 -25.19 7.98
N LYS A 108 61.87 -25.16 8.67
CA LYS A 108 61.62 -25.98 9.87
C LYS A 108 61.69 -27.48 9.57
N PHE A 109 61.16 -27.90 8.43
CA PHE A 109 61.27 -29.28 7.97
C PHE A 109 62.73 -29.70 7.72
N GLN A 110 63.52 -28.85 7.03
CA GLN A 110 64.95 -29.11 6.82
C GLN A 110 65.74 -29.18 8.14
N ALA A 111 65.32 -28.44 9.17
CA ALA A 111 65.91 -28.48 10.51
C ALA A 111 65.46 -29.69 11.35
N GLY A 112 64.52 -30.51 10.88
CA GLY A 112 63.96 -31.64 11.63
C GLY A 112 62.93 -31.25 12.69
N GLU A 113 62.50 -29.98 12.73
CA GLU A 113 61.50 -29.47 13.68
C GLU A 113 60.05 -29.80 13.26
N LEU A 114 59.85 -30.22 12.01
CA LEU A 114 58.54 -30.55 11.44
C LEU A 114 58.59 -31.96 10.84
N TYR A 115 57.64 -32.81 11.20
CA TYR A 115 57.61 -34.20 10.73
C TYR A 115 56.92 -34.38 9.37
N ASN A 116 55.92 -33.56 9.06
CA ASN A 116 55.10 -33.70 7.86
C ASN A 116 54.91 -32.35 7.14
N LEU A 117 55.83 -32.05 6.22
CA LEU A 117 55.82 -30.80 5.46
C LEU A 117 54.58 -30.66 4.57
N GLU A 118 54.13 -31.74 3.94
CA GLU A 118 53.05 -31.68 2.96
C GLU A 118 51.72 -31.29 3.62
N ARG A 119 51.41 -31.88 4.79
CA ARG A 119 50.25 -31.51 5.59
C ARG A 119 50.29 -30.04 6.03
N GLU A 120 51.46 -29.56 6.45
CA GLU A 120 51.65 -28.17 6.90
C GLU A 120 51.47 -27.17 5.75
N LEU A 121 52.07 -27.45 4.59
CA LEU A 121 51.93 -26.62 3.40
C LEU A 121 50.46 -26.51 2.95
N GLU A 122 49.72 -27.61 3.02
CA GLU A 122 48.31 -27.62 2.66
C GLU A 122 47.45 -26.80 3.64
N SER A 123 47.72 -26.93 4.94
CA SER A 123 47.10 -26.09 5.98
C SER A 123 47.32 -24.59 5.72
N ILE A 124 48.56 -24.19 5.44
CA ILE A 124 48.92 -22.79 5.14
C ILE A 124 48.18 -22.29 3.88
N ARG A 125 48.14 -23.10 2.81
CA ARG A 125 47.44 -22.71 1.58
C ARG A 125 45.95 -22.49 1.83
N ASN A 126 45.30 -23.41 2.53
CA ASN A 126 43.87 -23.34 2.82
C ASN A 126 43.51 -22.14 3.70
N TYR A 127 44.34 -21.85 4.70
CA TYR A 127 44.16 -20.67 5.55
C TYR A 127 44.22 -19.36 4.74
N TYR A 128 45.28 -19.12 3.96
CA TYR A 128 45.39 -17.87 3.19
C TYR A 128 44.44 -17.79 2.00
N ASN A 129 44.05 -18.92 1.40
CA ASN A 129 42.97 -18.95 0.40
C ASN A 129 41.65 -18.50 1.04
N THR A 130 41.36 -18.97 2.26
CA THR A 130 40.18 -18.55 3.02
C THR A 130 40.21 -17.05 3.29
N LEU A 131 41.31 -16.50 3.81
CA LEU A 131 41.45 -15.05 4.03
C LEU A 131 41.30 -14.23 2.74
N THR A 132 41.88 -14.70 1.64
CA THR A 132 41.79 -14.02 0.34
C THR A 132 40.34 -14.03 -0.18
N ASN A 133 39.63 -15.15 -0.01
CA ASN A 133 38.23 -15.28 -0.40
C ASN A 133 37.33 -14.42 0.50
N THR A 134 37.54 -14.44 1.82
CA THR A 134 36.85 -13.56 2.78
C THR A 134 37.02 -12.10 2.39
N PHE A 135 38.25 -11.65 2.13
CA PHE A 135 38.52 -10.28 1.70
C PHE A 135 37.89 -9.94 0.34
N THR A 136 38.03 -10.83 -0.66
CA THR A 136 37.56 -10.57 -2.03
C THR A 136 36.04 -10.52 -2.11
N ASN A 137 35.37 -11.42 -1.39
CA ASN A 137 33.93 -11.58 -1.35
C ASN A 137 33.28 -10.86 -0.16
N SER A 138 34.04 -10.03 0.56
CA SER A 138 33.54 -9.30 1.72
C SER A 138 32.36 -8.42 1.28
N PRO A 139 31.19 -8.51 1.93
CA PRO A 139 30.03 -7.65 1.64
C PRO A 139 30.40 -6.16 1.72
N ILE A 140 31.30 -5.81 2.64
CA ILE A 140 31.84 -4.46 2.83
C ILE A 140 32.56 -3.97 1.56
N ARG A 141 33.30 -4.86 0.88
CA ARG A 141 34.07 -4.55 -0.32
C ARG A 141 33.23 -4.59 -1.60
N ALA A 142 32.31 -5.55 -1.70
CA ALA A 142 31.35 -5.62 -2.79
C ALA A 142 30.47 -4.34 -2.86
N GLN A 143 30.16 -3.74 -1.71
CA GLN A 143 29.48 -2.45 -1.63
C GLN A 143 30.37 -1.28 -2.10
N SER A 144 31.67 -1.30 -1.83
CA SER A 144 32.58 -0.21 -2.23
C SER A 144 32.84 -0.12 -3.74
N GLN A 145 32.89 -1.26 -4.44
CA GLN A 145 32.98 -1.27 -5.91
C GLN A 145 31.69 -0.73 -6.55
N LYS A 146 30.54 -0.90 -5.88
CA LYS A 146 29.28 -0.26 -6.25
C LYS A 146 29.21 1.22 -5.84
N GLN A 147 29.91 1.64 -4.77
CA GLN A 147 29.96 3.05 -4.33
C GLN A 147 30.87 3.95 -5.20
N GLN A 148 31.81 3.38 -5.96
CA GLN A 148 32.55 4.13 -7.00
C GLN A 148 31.71 4.37 -8.26
N GLN A 149 30.57 3.68 -8.42
CA GLN A 149 29.64 4.01 -9.48
C GLN A 149 28.88 5.26 -9.05
N GLU A 150 29.23 6.39 -9.67
CA GLU A 150 28.42 7.59 -9.58
C GLU A 150 27.05 7.26 -10.18
N PHE A 151 26.01 7.37 -9.36
CA PHE A 151 24.63 7.17 -9.80
C PHE A 151 24.01 8.52 -10.15
N LEU A 152 23.08 8.48 -11.10
CA LEU A 152 22.19 9.60 -11.38
C LEU A 152 20.75 9.16 -11.15
N VAL A 153 19.93 10.09 -10.69
CA VAL A 153 18.48 9.98 -10.79
C VAL A 153 18.05 10.75 -12.02
N LEU A 154 17.57 10.04 -13.03
CA LEU A 154 16.92 10.64 -14.18
C LEU A 154 15.44 10.78 -13.89
N ILE A 155 14.87 11.98 -14.04
CA ILE A 155 13.43 12.19 -14.08
C ILE A 155 13.06 12.60 -15.51
N SER A 156 12.05 11.96 -16.09
CA SER A 156 11.72 12.13 -17.50
C SER A 156 10.22 12.24 -17.72
N GLN A 157 9.84 13.22 -18.54
CA GLN A 157 8.54 13.33 -19.21
C GLN A 157 8.60 12.88 -20.67
N ASN A 158 9.76 12.40 -21.13
CA ASN A 158 9.94 11.96 -22.51
C ASN A 158 9.00 10.78 -22.79
N PRO A 159 8.15 10.84 -23.83
CA PRO A 159 7.21 9.77 -24.15
C PRO A 159 7.87 8.41 -24.34
N HIS A 160 9.10 8.36 -24.88
CA HIS A 160 9.85 7.12 -25.05
C HIS A 160 10.23 6.50 -23.70
N ASP A 161 10.64 7.32 -22.74
CA ASP A 161 11.03 6.85 -21.40
C ASP A 161 9.83 6.37 -20.60
N VAL A 162 8.69 7.06 -20.71
CA VAL A 162 7.43 6.62 -20.09
C VAL A 162 6.93 5.33 -20.75
N ALA A 163 7.01 5.24 -22.09
CA ALA A 163 6.63 4.04 -22.84
C ALA A 163 7.45 2.80 -22.44
N SER A 164 8.77 2.97 -22.32
CA SER A 164 9.73 1.91 -22.04
C SER A 164 9.99 1.66 -20.56
N MET A 165 9.13 2.15 -19.66
CA MET A 165 9.37 2.08 -18.21
C MET A 165 9.48 0.68 -17.65
N SER A 166 8.84 -0.32 -18.26
CA SER A 166 9.01 -1.72 -17.84
C SER A 166 9.46 -2.64 -18.97
N THR A 167 9.43 -2.20 -20.22
CA THR A 167 9.77 -3.03 -21.38
C THR A 167 11.28 -3.31 -21.44
N GLY A 168 11.64 -4.59 -21.58
CA GLY A 168 13.03 -5.01 -21.70
C GLY A 168 13.89 -4.72 -20.46
N ARG A 169 13.28 -4.58 -19.27
CA ARG A 169 13.97 -4.26 -18.02
C ARG A 169 14.31 -5.51 -17.20
N ASP A 170 15.10 -5.31 -16.15
CA ASP A 170 15.49 -6.36 -15.21
C ASP A 170 14.41 -6.67 -14.16
N TRP A 171 13.26 -6.01 -14.24
CA TRP A 171 12.06 -6.23 -13.45
C TRP A 171 10.85 -6.54 -14.35
N THR A 172 9.83 -7.17 -13.77
CA THR A 172 8.54 -7.41 -14.43
C THR A 172 7.49 -6.48 -13.85
N SER A 173 6.61 -5.95 -14.70
CA SER A 173 5.47 -5.13 -14.30
C SER A 173 4.30 -5.38 -15.24
N CYS A 174 3.07 -5.22 -14.75
CA CYS A 174 1.88 -5.24 -15.58
C CYS A 174 1.83 -4.09 -16.60
N MET A 175 2.63 -3.04 -16.45
CA MET A 175 2.79 -1.95 -17.41
C MET A 175 4.04 -2.16 -18.28
N GLU A 176 4.07 -3.27 -19.03
CA GLU A 176 5.09 -3.62 -20.02
C GLU A 176 4.46 -3.64 -21.42
N LEU A 177 5.03 -2.91 -22.39
CA LEU A 177 4.53 -2.91 -23.77
C LEU A 177 4.48 -4.34 -24.34
N GLY A 178 3.41 -4.66 -25.07
CA GLY A 178 3.22 -5.94 -25.76
C GLY A 178 2.65 -7.08 -24.91
N GLU A 179 3.06 -7.20 -23.64
CA GLU A 179 2.74 -8.38 -22.82
C GLU A 179 2.08 -8.06 -21.46
N GLY A 180 2.17 -6.82 -21.00
CA GLY A 180 1.61 -6.41 -19.70
C GLY A 180 0.08 -6.37 -19.70
N SER A 181 -0.54 -6.86 -18.62
CA SER A 181 -2.01 -6.81 -18.45
C SER A 181 -2.58 -5.39 -18.33
N HIS A 182 -1.72 -4.39 -18.19
CA HIS A 182 -2.06 -2.95 -18.14
C HIS A 182 -1.14 -2.14 -19.07
N HIS A 183 -0.74 -2.71 -20.21
CA HIS A 183 0.11 -2.00 -21.17
C HIS A 183 -0.64 -0.83 -21.82
N GLU A 184 -1.97 -0.88 -21.95
CA GLU A 184 -2.76 0.23 -22.50
C GLU A 184 -2.69 1.50 -21.63
N ASP A 185 -2.51 1.34 -20.31
CA ASP A 185 -2.40 2.46 -19.38
C ASP A 185 -1.13 3.27 -19.62
N ILE A 186 -0.08 2.69 -20.22
CA ILE A 186 1.14 3.41 -20.62
C ILE A 186 0.81 4.53 -21.60
N PHE A 187 -0.08 4.27 -22.57
CA PHE A 187 -0.48 5.27 -23.55
C PHE A 187 -1.33 6.38 -22.92
N CYS A 188 -2.13 6.04 -21.90
CA CYS A 188 -2.87 7.02 -21.12
C CYS A 188 -1.92 7.92 -20.32
N GLU A 189 -0.85 7.37 -19.74
CA GLU A 189 0.20 8.17 -19.08
C GLU A 189 0.88 9.12 -20.06
N ILE A 190 1.28 8.63 -21.23
CA ILE A 190 1.92 9.45 -22.27
C ILE A 190 0.98 10.57 -22.73
N GLU A 191 -0.31 10.27 -22.94
CA GLU A 191 -1.32 11.24 -23.39
C GLU A 191 -1.66 12.28 -22.32
N ARG A 192 -1.53 11.94 -21.03
CA ARG A 192 -1.99 12.81 -19.94
C ARG A 192 -0.86 13.36 -19.06
N GLY A 193 0.40 13.14 -19.40
CA GLY A 193 1.54 13.75 -18.71
C GLY A 193 2.01 13.00 -17.47
N GLY A 194 1.98 11.67 -17.50
CA GLY A 194 2.71 10.81 -16.57
C GLY A 194 4.23 11.01 -16.70
N LEU A 195 4.95 10.77 -15.62
CA LEU A 195 6.39 10.98 -15.49
C LEU A 195 7.05 9.70 -14.97
N VAL A 196 8.33 9.49 -15.26
CA VAL A 196 9.09 8.36 -14.71
C VAL A 196 10.42 8.83 -14.12
N ALA A 197 10.79 8.28 -12.97
CA ALA A 197 12.12 8.42 -12.42
C ALA A 197 12.89 7.10 -12.53
N TYR A 198 14.14 7.16 -12.97
CA TYR A 198 15.07 6.03 -13.01
C TYR A 198 16.28 6.29 -12.14
N LEU A 199 16.75 5.24 -11.48
CA LEU A 199 18.09 5.19 -10.91
C LEU A 199 19.01 4.55 -11.95
N ILE A 200 20.00 5.30 -12.45
CA ILE A 200 20.91 4.86 -13.51
C ILE A 200 22.37 4.98 -13.07
N ASN A 201 23.24 4.22 -13.72
CA ASN A 201 24.67 4.52 -13.68
C ASN A 201 24.93 5.83 -14.44
N LYS A 202 25.91 6.63 -14.02
CA LYS A 202 26.28 7.88 -14.72
C LYS A 202 26.58 7.70 -16.21
N ASN A 203 27.07 6.53 -16.61
CA ASN A 203 27.38 6.20 -18.00
C ASN A 203 26.16 5.69 -18.81
N ASP A 204 25.02 5.44 -18.17
CA ASP A 204 23.79 4.95 -18.78
C ASP A 204 22.77 6.09 -19.03
N ILE A 205 23.23 7.14 -19.70
CA ILE A 205 22.42 8.35 -19.93
C ILE A 205 21.17 8.11 -20.79
N ASN A 206 21.18 7.04 -21.59
CA ASN A 206 20.08 6.63 -22.47
C ASN A 206 19.12 5.65 -21.81
N VAL A 207 19.32 5.32 -20.54
CA VAL A 207 18.43 4.44 -19.77
C VAL A 207 18.28 3.08 -20.43
N GLU A 208 19.38 2.48 -20.88
CA GLU A 208 19.37 1.14 -21.45
C GLU A 208 19.33 0.08 -20.34
N GLN A 209 19.98 0.35 -19.21
CA GLN A 209 20.11 -0.56 -18.07
C GLN A 209 19.87 0.16 -16.73
N PRO A 210 18.68 0.77 -16.54
CA PRO A 210 18.33 1.36 -15.27
C PRO A 210 18.36 0.30 -14.17
N LEU A 211 18.82 0.70 -12.99
CA LEU A 211 18.90 -0.14 -11.80
C LEU A 211 17.54 -0.27 -11.13
N ALA A 212 16.77 0.83 -11.12
CA ALA A 212 15.42 0.86 -10.57
C ALA A 212 14.59 1.97 -11.23
N ARG A 213 13.28 1.93 -11.00
CA ARG A 213 12.36 3.00 -11.39
C ARG A 213 11.31 3.30 -10.32
N ILE A 214 10.77 4.51 -10.39
CA ILE A 214 9.56 4.97 -9.71
C ILE A 214 8.68 5.62 -10.75
N HIS A 215 7.42 5.21 -10.82
CA HIS A 215 6.43 5.89 -11.65
C HIS A 215 5.92 7.14 -10.89
N ILE A 216 5.82 8.28 -11.57
CA ILE A 216 5.36 9.54 -10.98
C ILE A 216 4.05 9.93 -11.68
N ARG A 217 2.98 9.99 -10.90
CA ARG A 217 1.63 10.27 -11.41
C ARG A 217 1.36 11.75 -11.40
N ARG A 218 0.65 12.21 -12.43
CA ARG A 218 0.04 13.53 -12.44
C ARG A 218 -1.33 13.46 -11.78
N PHE A 219 -1.63 14.48 -10.99
CA PHE A 219 -2.98 14.78 -10.56
C PHE A 219 -3.31 16.23 -10.89
N ASP A 220 -4.58 16.52 -11.15
CA ASP A 220 -5.07 17.86 -11.35
C ASP A 220 -6.10 18.22 -10.27
N ASP A 221 -6.02 19.44 -9.75
CA ASP A 221 -7.10 19.98 -8.95
C ASP A 221 -8.32 20.33 -9.83
N ARG A 222 -9.32 21.02 -9.24
CA ARG A 222 -10.50 21.48 -9.99
C ARG A 222 -10.24 22.71 -10.85
N GLU A 223 -9.21 23.48 -10.54
CA GLU A 223 -8.78 24.63 -11.34
C GLU A 223 -7.94 24.20 -12.55
N GLY A 224 -7.56 22.91 -12.62
CA GLY A 224 -6.69 22.35 -13.65
C GLY A 224 -5.20 22.54 -13.35
N LYS A 225 -4.84 22.93 -12.12
CA LYS A 225 -3.44 23.00 -11.69
C LYS A 225 -2.93 21.57 -11.45
N SER A 226 -1.84 21.24 -12.13
CA SER A 226 -1.21 19.92 -12.03
C SER A 226 -0.26 19.80 -10.84
N PHE A 227 -0.20 18.60 -10.29
CA PHE A 227 0.62 18.18 -9.15
C PHE A 227 1.21 16.79 -9.47
N ALA A 228 2.49 16.57 -9.20
CA ALA A 228 3.18 15.32 -9.53
C ALA A 228 3.54 14.56 -8.24
N VAL A 229 3.17 13.28 -8.15
CA VAL A 229 3.40 12.47 -6.95
C VAL A 229 4.06 11.14 -7.29
N PRO A 230 5.18 10.78 -6.65
CA PRO A 230 5.82 9.49 -6.87
C PRO A 230 4.99 8.36 -6.25
N GLU A 231 4.87 7.25 -6.96
CA GLU A 231 4.32 6.00 -6.42
C GLU A 231 5.20 5.47 -5.28
N LYS A 232 4.58 4.76 -4.32
CA LYS A 232 5.30 4.04 -3.25
C LYS A 232 6.04 2.82 -3.79
N SER A 233 5.52 2.21 -4.85
CA SER A 233 6.13 1.04 -5.47
C SER A 233 7.40 1.42 -6.23
N ILE A 234 8.45 0.65 -5.97
CA ILE A 234 9.76 0.78 -6.61
C ILE A 234 10.06 -0.54 -7.31
N TYR A 235 10.34 -0.48 -8.60
CA TYR A 235 10.69 -1.66 -9.38
C TYR A 235 12.19 -1.70 -9.62
N GLY A 236 12.81 -2.88 -9.51
CA GLY A 236 14.25 -3.08 -9.68
C GLY A 236 15.05 -3.02 -8.38
N ASN A 237 16.37 -2.87 -8.50
CA ASN A 237 17.34 -2.89 -7.41
C ASN A 237 17.64 -1.47 -6.91
N ALA A 238 16.64 -0.85 -6.28
CA ALA A 238 16.77 0.52 -5.77
C ALA A 238 17.78 0.62 -4.63
N THR A 239 18.47 1.74 -4.58
CA THR A 239 19.38 2.07 -3.48
C THR A 239 18.70 3.03 -2.50
N LYS A 240 18.99 2.87 -1.19
CA LYS A 240 18.45 3.72 -0.12
C LYS A 240 18.70 5.21 -0.41
N GLY A 241 17.66 6.03 -0.32
CA GLY A 241 17.69 7.46 -0.66
C GLY A 241 17.05 7.80 -2.01
N PHE A 242 16.83 6.80 -2.89
CA PHE A 242 16.30 7.05 -4.23
C PHE A 242 14.87 7.65 -4.21
N PRO A 243 13.88 7.05 -3.52
CA PRO A 243 12.54 7.64 -3.41
C PRO A 243 12.54 9.02 -2.76
N GLU A 244 13.37 9.21 -1.74
CA GLU A 244 13.49 10.48 -1.02
C GLU A 244 14.05 11.58 -1.93
N THR A 245 15.05 11.26 -2.75
CA THR A 245 15.63 12.20 -3.74
C THR A 245 14.60 12.61 -4.78
N VAL A 246 13.82 11.65 -5.31
CA VAL A 246 12.75 11.93 -6.27
C VAL A 246 11.68 12.80 -5.64
N LYS A 247 11.21 12.46 -4.44
CA LYS A 247 10.19 13.23 -3.72
C LYS A 247 10.67 14.65 -3.42
N GLN A 248 11.90 14.80 -2.92
CA GLN A 248 12.49 16.10 -2.62
C GLN A 248 12.53 16.98 -3.88
N TRP A 249 13.01 16.44 -5.00
CA TRP A 249 13.05 17.19 -6.25
C TRP A 249 11.65 17.64 -6.71
N LEU A 250 10.65 16.76 -6.60
CA LEU A 250 9.26 17.12 -6.95
C LEU A 250 8.72 18.23 -6.04
N ASP A 251 8.95 18.12 -4.73
CA ASP A 251 8.53 19.12 -3.74
C ASP A 251 9.17 20.50 -4.03
N GLU A 252 10.46 20.53 -4.38
CA GLU A 252 11.18 21.75 -4.75
C GLU A 252 10.62 22.40 -6.03
N ARG A 253 10.23 21.60 -7.03
CA ARG A 253 9.75 22.11 -8.34
C ARG A 253 8.32 22.59 -8.33
N GLN A 254 7.45 21.92 -7.59
CA GLN A 254 6.01 22.25 -7.54
C GLN A 254 5.68 23.38 -6.55
N GLY A 255 6.55 23.61 -5.55
CA GLY A 255 6.34 24.56 -4.47
C GLY A 255 5.16 24.20 -3.56
N ASP A 256 4.50 25.21 -3.00
CA ASP A 256 3.35 25.01 -2.13
C ASP A 256 2.15 24.45 -2.90
N VAL A 257 1.84 23.19 -2.62
CA VAL A 257 0.64 22.51 -3.15
C VAL A 257 -0.57 22.95 -2.34
N LYS A 258 -1.59 23.48 -3.01
CA LYS A 258 -2.84 23.89 -2.34
C LYS A 258 -3.50 22.64 -1.76
N SER A 259 -4.01 22.75 -0.54
CA SER A 259 -4.81 21.65 0.01
C SER A 259 -6.12 21.51 -0.75
N GLY A 260 -6.53 20.28 -1.01
CA GLY A 260 -7.76 20.01 -1.73
C GLY A 260 -7.84 18.58 -2.24
N ILE A 261 -8.75 18.37 -3.18
CA ILE A 261 -8.94 17.08 -3.84
C ILE A 261 -8.34 17.17 -5.23
N TYR A 262 -7.50 16.18 -5.52
CA TYR A 262 -6.77 16.06 -6.75
C TYR A 262 -7.22 14.79 -7.47
N GLU A 263 -7.49 14.89 -8.76
CA GLU A 263 -7.91 13.76 -9.60
C GLU A 263 -6.72 13.28 -10.42
N ARG A 264 -6.45 11.98 -10.34
CA ARG A 264 -5.36 11.36 -11.07
C ARG A 264 -5.60 11.49 -12.57
N GLN A 265 -4.56 11.89 -13.27
CA GLN A 265 -4.48 11.88 -14.72
C GLN A 265 -3.63 10.68 -15.15
N GLY A 266 -3.85 10.20 -16.37
CA GLY A 266 -3.14 9.02 -16.89
C GLY A 266 -3.99 7.75 -16.92
N GLY A 267 -3.32 6.62 -16.78
CA GLY A 267 -3.89 5.28 -16.77
C GLY A 267 -4.68 4.96 -15.50
N LYS A 268 -5.56 3.96 -15.58
CA LYS A 268 -6.43 3.54 -14.47
C LYS A 268 -5.68 2.70 -13.43
N TYR A 269 -4.67 1.95 -13.86
CA TYR A 269 -3.86 1.13 -12.95
C TYR A 269 -2.90 1.98 -12.12
N SER A 270 -2.83 1.74 -10.81
CA SER A 270 -1.80 2.27 -9.90
C SER A 270 -1.59 1.35 -8.71
N ASP A 271 -0.33 1.25 -8.27
CA ASP A 271 0.05 0.45 -7.11
C ASP A 271 -0.25 1.18 -5.79
N THR A 272 -0.32 2.52 -5.81
CA THR A 272 -0.37 3.37 -4.61
C THR A 272 -1.66 4.15 -4.48
N PHE A 273 -2.20 4.65 -5.59
CA PHE A 273 -3.21 5.70 -5.58
C PHE A 273 -4.55 5.21 -6.11
N SER A 274 -5.64 5.72 -5.54
CA SER A 274 -6.96 5.73 -6.15
C SER A 274 -7.04 6.78 -7.27
N ASP A 275 -8.20 6.87 -7.94
CA ASP A 275 -8.48 7.91 -8.94
C ASP A 275 -8.50 9.33 -8.35
N THR A 276 -8.73 9.45 -7.04
CA THR A 276 -8.65 10.71 -6.31
C THR A 276 -7.60 10.62 -5.21
N MET A 277 -7.01 11.77 -4.89
CA MET A 277 -6.07 11.94 -3.80
C MET A 277 -6.44 13.19 -3.00
N LEU A 278 -6.38 13.06 -1.69
CA LEU A 278 -6.60 14.16 -0.78
C LEU A 278 -5.24 14.75 -0.37
N VAL A 279 -5.00 16.03 -0.71
CA VAL A 279 -3.78 16.74 -0.32
C VAL A 279 -4.08 17.63 0.87
N ALA A 280 -3.56 17.24 2.02
CA ALA A 280 -3.81 17.93 3.26
C ALA A 280 -3.17 19.32 3.37
N PRO A 281 -3.76 20.24 4.15
CA PRO A 281 -3.12 21.51 4.45
C PRO A 281 -1.92 21.30 5.38
N GLN A 282 -0.84 22.03 5.11
CA GLN A 282 0.36 21.99 5.96
C GLN A 282 0.23 22.85 7.23
N LYS A 283 -0.64 23.86 7.20
CA LYS A 283 -0.81 24.81 8.31
C LYS A 283 -1.95 24.42 9.24
N PRO A 284 -1.77 24.47 10.58
CA PRO A 284 -2.80 24.10 11.56
C PRO A 284 -4.16 24.78 11.35
N GLU A 285 -4.18 26.08 11.03
CA GLU A 285 -5.40 26.85 10.82
C GLU A 285 -6.25 26.29 9.66
N ASN A 286 -5.60 25.85 8.59
CA ASN A 286 -6.28 25.27 7.43
C ASN A 286 -6.77 23.84 7.70
N ILE A 287 -6.09 23.11 8.61
CA ILE A 287 -6.53 21.79 9.07
C ILE A 287 -7.80 21.92 9.91
N ILE A 288 -7.94 23.01 10.69
CA ILE A 288 -9.20 23.31 11.41
C ILE A 288 -10.34 23.61 10.41
N ASP A 289 -10.07 24.30 9.31
CA ASP A 289 -11.08 24.54 8.28
C ASP A 289 -11.53 23.24 7.60
N TRP A 290 -10.60 22.33 7.35
CA TRP A 290 -10.93 20.96 6.89
C TRP A 290 -11.79 20.20 7.90
N TRP A 291 -11.38 20.22 9.17
CA TRP A 291 -12.13 19.63 10.27
C TRP A 291 -13.57 20.17 10.35
N ARG A 292 -13.74 21.47 10.11
CA ARG A 292 -15.06 22.12 10.10
C ARG A 292 -15.82 21.96 8.79
N GLY A 293 -15.25 21.29 7.79
CA GLY A 293 -15.87 21.11 6.47
C GLY A 293 -16.00 22.40 5.67
N LYS A 294 -15.17 23.40 5.97
CA LYS A 294 -15.14 24.71 5.28
C LYS A 294 -14.20 24.75 4.08
N ALA A 295 -13.56 23.63 3.76
CA ALA A 295 -12.67 23.55 2.62
C ALA A 295 -13.44 23.74 1.31
N ARG A 296 -12.82 24.44 0.34
CA ARG A 296 -13.43 24.72 -0.96
C ARG A 296 -13.84 23.47 -1.73
N ASP A 297 -13.15 22.35 -1.52
CA ASP A 297 -13.40 21.08 -2.20
C ASP A 297 -14.20 20.07 -1.39
N ALA A 298 -14.72 20.48 -0.23
CA ALA A 298 -15.47 19.63 0.66
C ALA A 298 -16.73 19.06 0.00
N GLU A 299 -17.41 19.86 -0.82
CA GLU A 299 -18.54 19.45 -1.65
C GLU A 299 -18.38 19.96 -3.07
N TYR A 300 -18.74 19.16 -4.05
CA TYR A 300 -18.76 19.58 -5.45
C TYR A 300 -19.67 18.74 -6.32
N SER A 301 -19.90 19.23 -7.53
CA SER A 301 -20.67 18.51 -8.54
C SER A 301 -19.83 18.24 -9.77
N THR A 302 -19.93 17.03 -10.29
CA THR A 302 -19.56 16.72 -11.68
C THR A 302 -20.83 16.63 -12.52
N TRP A 303 -20.75 17.06 -13.77
CA TRP A 303 -21.87 17.08 -14.69
C TRP A 303 -21.61 16.05 -15.77
N ILE A 304 -22.54 15.11 -15.94
CA ILE A 304 -22.40 13.99 -16.86
C ILE A 304 -23.39 14.21 -17.99
N VAL A 305 -22.90 14.30 -19.22
CA VAL A 305 -23.75 14.24 -20.40
C VAL A 305 -23.81 12.78 -20.82
N VAL A 306 -24.95 12.15 -20.58
CA VAL A 306 -25.17 10.72 -20.85
C VAL A 306 -25.81 10.58 -22.23
N ASP A 307 -25.34 9.61 -23.02
CA ASP A 307 -25.97 9.17 -24.27
C ASP A 307 -26.76 7.89 -24.00
N ASN A 308 -28.09 8.01 -23.86
CA ASN A 308 -28.99 6.89 -23.59
C ASN A 308 -29.12 5.90 -24.74
N LEU A 309 -28.63 6.22 -25.94
CA LEU A 309 -28.66 5.28 -27.05
C LEU A 309 -28.02 3.94 -26.65
N TYR A 310 -26.92 3.99 -25.90
CA TYR A 310 -26.21 2.79 -25.45
C TYR A 310 -26.98 2.00 -24.37
N GLU A 311 -27.60 2.69 -23.40
CA GLU A 311 -28.36 2.01 -22.34
C GLU A 311 -29.56 1.26 -22.90
N GLU A 312 -30.28 1.83 -23.88
CA GLU A 312 -31.42 1.17 -24.53
C GLU A 312 -30.97 -0.08 -25.31
N TYR A 313 -29.91 0.02 -26.13
CA TYR A 313 -29.34 -1.15 -26.83
C TYR A 313 -28.86 -2.24 -25.86
N SER A 314 -28.29 -1.86 -24.71
CA SER A 314 -27.81 -2.83 -23.71
C SER A 314 -28.91 -3.48 -22.88
N ARG A 315 -30.04 -2.78 -22.65
CA ARG A 315 -31.18 -3.29 -21.87
C ARG A 315 -32.13 -4.14 -22.71
N GLU A 316 -32.40 -3.74 -23.94
CA GLU A 316 -33.29 -4.48 -24.85
C GLU A 316 -32.54 -5.62 -25.56
N GLY A 317 -31.22 -5.48 -25.74
CA GLY A 317 -30.32 -6.57 -26.07
C GLY A 317 -30.01 -7.45 -24.86
N GLY A 318 -31.03 -8.07 -24.27
CA GLY A 318 -30.86 -9.09 -23.24
C GLY A 318 -30.06 -10.27 -23.77
N GLY A 319 -28.73 -10.15 -23.78
CA GLY A 319 -27.79 -11.20 -24.18
C GLY A 319 -28.27 -12.06 -25.35
N ILE A 320 -28.70 -11.45 -26.47
CA ILE A 320 -28.83 -12.20 -27.71
C ILE A 320 -27.40 -12.56 -28.11
N ARG A 321 -26.89 -13.65 -27.53
CA ARG A 321 -25.81 -14.42 -28.13
C ARG A 321 -26.40 -14.89 -29.45
N PHE A 322 -26.08 -14.17 -30.52
CA PHE A 322 -26.19 -14.72 -31.86
C PHE A 322 -25.22 -15.90 -31.90
N ASP A 323 -25.70 -17.06 -31.46
CA ASP A 323 -25.06 -18.36 -31.62
C ASP A 323 -25.27 -18.80 -33.08
N TYR A 324 -24.94 -17.91 -34.03
CA TYR A 324 -24.82 -18.26 -35.42
C TYR A 324 -23.49 -18.99 -35.54
N GLY A 325 -23.58 -20.32 -35.46
CA GLY A 325 -22.43 -21.20 -35.53
C GLY A 325 -21.59 -20.94 -36.78
N GLY A 326 -20.28 -20.85 -36.58
CA GLY A 326 -19.29 -21.14 -37.62
C GLY A 326 -18.27 -20.04 -37.88
N ASP A 327 -18.70 -18.80 -38.06
CA ASP A 327 -17.81 -17.76 -38.59
C ASP A 327 -17.67 -16.61 -37.60
N GLN A 328 -16.44 -16.39 -37.12
CA GLN A 328 -16.04 -15.20 -36.38
C GLN A 328 -16.19 -13.97 -37.29
N TYR A 329 -17.39 -13.43 -37.41
CA TYR A 329 -17.55 -12.06 -37.87
C TYR A 329 -17.00 -11.16 -36.77
N ASP A 330 -16.03 -10.31 -37.12
CA ASP A 330 -15.56 -9.22 -36.27
C ASP A 330 -16.78 -8.48 -35.76
N ALA A 331 -17.03 -8.57 -34.45
CA ALA A 331 -18.15 -7.90 -33.83
C ALA A 331 -18.10 -6.42 -34.23
N PRO A 332 -19.22 -5.81 -34.65
CA PRO A 332 -19.24 -4.40 -35.02
C PRO A 332 -18.57 -3.60 -33.91
N GLU A 333 -17.63 -2.73 -34.30
CA GLU A 333 -16.83 -1.93 -33.38
C GLU A 333 -17.73 -1.42 -32.26
N ARG A 334 -17.41 -1.80 -31.00
CA ARG A 334 -18.23 -1.44 -29.84
C ARG A 334 -18.53 0.05 -29.91
N ILE A 335 -19.82 0.39 -30.00
CA ILE A 335 -20.30 1.77 -29.90
C ILE A 335 -19.62 2.37 -28.67
N GLN A 336 -18.76 3.36 -28.88
CA GLN A 336 -18.06 3.99 -27.77
C GLN A 336 -19.10 4.68 -26.88
N ASP A 337 -18.99 4.45 -25.56
CA ASP A 337 -19.79 5.17 -24.58
C ASP A 337 -19.63 6.68 -24.81
N GLY A 338 -20.69 7.31 -25.35
CA GLY A 338 -20.75 8.74 -25.63
C GLY A 338 -20.79 9.60 -24.37
N THR A 339 -20.87 8.96 -23.19
CA THR A 339 -20.93 9.63 -21.90
C THR A 339 -19.68 10.45 -21.64
N LYS A 340 -19.87 11.73 -21.33
CA LYS A 340 -18.77 12.65 -21.03
C LYS A 340 -18.98 13.36 -19.71
N ILE A 341 -17.94 13.35 -18.88
CA ILE A 341 -17.94 13.95 -17.55
C ILE A 341 -17.25 15.32 -17.59
N PHE A 342 -17.88 16.30 -16.95
CA PHE A 342 -17.43 17.69 -16.88
C PHE A 342 -17.31 18.15 -15.43
N LYS A 343 -16.24 18.90 -15.12
CA LYS A 343 -16.07 19.58 -13.83
C LYS A 343 -16.89 20.88 -13.72
N ASN A 344 -17.36 21.42 -14.85
CA ASN A 344 -18.04 22.71 -14.93
C ASN A 344 -19.38 22.55 -15.66
N LYS A 345 -20.45 23.08 -15.06
CA LYS A 345 -21.82 22.99 -15.56
C LYS A 345 -21.97 23.61 -16.95
N GLU A 346 -21.46 24.82 -17.13
CA GLU A 346 -21.55 25.57 -18.40
C GLU A 346 -20.87 24.81 -19.55
N LYS A 347 -19.70 24.20 -19.30
CA LYS A 347 -19.03 23.35 -20.30
C LYS A 347 -19.85 22.10 -20.64
N ALA A 348 -20.50 21.51 -19.64
CA ALA A 348 -21.36 20.35 -19.82
C ALA A 348 -22.61 20.71 -20.64
N GLU A 349 -23.26 21.82 -20.28
CA GLU A 349 -24.41 22.36 -21.01
C GLU A 349 -24.04 22.71 -22.45
N LYS A 350 -22.90 23.37 -22.68
CA LYS A 350 -22.42 23.67 -24.02
C LYS A 350 -22.22 22.40 -24.85
N TYR A 351 -21.51 21.41 -24.32
CA TYR A 351 -21.31 20.13 -25.01
C TYR A 351 -22.62 19.39 -25.25
N PHE A 352 -23.52 19.42 -24.28
CA PHE A 352 -24.86 18.85 -24.40
C PHE A 352 -25.64 19.48 -25.55
N GLN A 353 -25.61 20.82 -25.68
CA GLN A 353 -26.24 21.52 -26.80
C GLN A 353 -25.56 21.22 -28.14
N GLU A 354 -24.22 21.17 -28.17
CA GLU A 354 -23.46 20.80 -29.37
C GLU A 354 -23.86 19.40 -29.87
N LYS A 355 -23.95 18.42 -28.97
CA LYS A 355 -24.37 17.05 -29.33
C LYS A 355 -25.81 16.97 -29.79
N ARG A 356 -26.75 17.68 -29.15
CA ARG A 356 -28.13 17.77 -29.63
C ARG A 356 -28.22 18.39 -31.04
N MET A 357 -27.41 19.40 -31.33
CA MET A 357 -27.39 20.04 -32.66
C MET A 357 -26.72 19.17 -33.73
N GLU A 358 -25.65 18.46 -33.39
CA GLU A 358 -25.02 17.46 -34.28
C GLU A 358 -26.04 16.39 -34.66
N ASP A 359 -26.71 15.81 -33.66
CA ASP A 359 -27.76 14.81 -33.86
C ASP A 359 -28.93 15.32 -34.68
N TRP A 360 -29.39 16.56 -34.45
CA TRP A 360 -30.44 17.18 -35.26
C TRP A 360 -30.02 17.22 -36.75
N LYS A 361 -28.78 17.64 -37.01
CA LYS A 361 -28.25 17.78 -38.37
C LYS A 361 -28.05 16.42 -39.08
N TYR A 362 -27.52 15.43 -38.36
CA TYR A 362 -27.37 14.07 -38.90
C TYR A 362 -28.72 13.36 -39.04
N GLY A 363 -29.64 13.61 -38.09
CA GLY A 363 -31.00 13.14 -38.11
C GLY A 363 -31.75 13.62 -39.35
N GLU A 364 -31.66 14.91 -39.72
CA GLU A 364 -32.26 15.40 -40.96
C GLU A 364 -31.69 14.74 -42.22
N THR A 365 -30.40 14.41 -42.25
CA THR A 365 -29.74 13.81 -43.43
C THR A 365 -30.04 12.31 -43.55
N ASN A 366 -30.01 11.58 -42.42
CA ASN A 366 -30.37 10.16 -42.37
C ASN A 366 -31.88 9.94 -42.39
N ARG A 367 -32.71 10.95 -42.19
CA ARG A 367 -34.17 10.82 -42.24
C ARG A 367 -34.65 10.52 -43.66
N GLU A 368 -34.10 11.20 -44.67
CA GLU A 368 -34.40 10.86 -46.07
C GLU A 368 -33.90 9.45 -46.44
N GLU A 369 -32.77 9.02 -45.88
CA GLU A 369 -32.18 7.71 -46.15
C GLU A 369 -32.91 6.57 -45.39
N LEU A 370 -33.23 6.76 -44.11
CA LEU A 370 -34.02 5.83 -43.30
C LEU A 370 -35.46 5.73 -43.78
N ASP A 371 -36.10 6.85 -44.13
CA ASP A 371 -37.44 6.83 -44.72
C ASP A 371 -37.42 6.05 -46.06
N SER A 372 -36.33 6.14 -46.84
CA SER A 372 -36.15 5.36 -48.08
C SER A 372 -35.87 3.87 -47.85
N ILE A 373 -35.16 3.50 -46.76
CA ILE A 373 -34.88 2.11 -46.40
C ILE A 373 -36.13 1.45 -45.81
N MET A 374 -36.87 2.16 -44.95
CA MET A 374 -38.11 1.66 -44.35
C MET A 374 -39.26 1.53 -45.34
N GLU A 375 -39.24 2.26 -46.47
CA GLU A 375 -40.24 2.07 -47.54
C GLU A 375 -40.12 0.72 -48.27
N TYR A 376 -38.97 0.02 -48.15
CA TYR A 376 -38.68 -1.20 -48.90
C TYR A 376 -38.86 -2.52 -48.14
N GLU A 377 -38.97 -2.50 -46.80
CA GLU A 377 -39.09 -3.72 -45.97
C GLU A 377 -40.34 -3.66 -45.08
N GLN A 378 -41.53 -3.72 -45.70
CA GLN A 378 -42.78 -3.95 -44.99
C GLN A 378 -42.93 -5.45 -44.66
N ASP A 379 -42.32 -5.90 -43.56
CA ASP A 379 -42.75 -7.13 -42.89
C ASP A 379 -43.83 -6.78 -41.86
N PRO A 380 -45.10 -7.20 -42.06
CA PRO A 380 -46.21 -6.86 -41.17
C PRO A 380 -46.09 -7.40 -39.74
N ALA A 381 -45.05 -8.20 -39.43
CA ALA A 381 -44.78 -8.66 -38.07
C ALA A 381 -44.03 -7.63 -37.19
N ASP A 382 -43.43 -6.58 -37.77
CA ASP A 382 -42.60 -5.60 -37.04
C ASP A 382 -43.28 -4.23 -36.80
N ASP A 383 -44.56 -4.11 -37.19
CA ASP A 383 -45.37 -2.89 -37.10
C ASP A 383 -45.51 -2.36 -35.65
N GLU A 384 -45.42 -3.23 -34.64
CA GLU A 384 -45.57 -2.84 -33.24
C GLU A 384 -44.31 -2.16 -32.68
N ILE A 385 -43.13 -2.61 -33.09
CA ILE A 385 -41.86 -1.99 -32.70
C ILE A 385 -41.66 -0.70 -33.52
N GLN A 386 -41.81 -0.74 -34.84
CA GLN A 386 -41.70 0.45 -35.69
C GLN A 386 -42.72 1.56 -35.31
N GLY A 387 -43.90 1.18 -34.85
CA GLY A 387 -44.92 2.11 -34.34
C GLY A 387 -44.52 2.86 -33.06
N ILE A 388 -43.66 2.28 -32.21
CA ILE A 388 -43.18 2.93 -30.98
C ILE A 388 -42.06 3.93 -31.29
N TRP A 389 -41.13 3.56 -32.18
CA TRP A 389 -40.02 4.43 -32.59
C TRP A 389 -40.51 5.64 -33.38
N SER A 390 -41.39 5.43 -34.36
CA SER A 390 -41.99 6.51 -35.16
C SER A 390 -42.84 7.48 -34.32
N LYS A 391 -43.64 6.98 -33.37
CA LYS A 391 -44.46 7.83 -32.48
C LYS A 391 -43.63 8.68 -31.52
N ARG A 392 -42.54 8.15 -30.95
CA ARG A 392 -41.63 8.91 -30.08
C ARG A 392 -40.81 9.95 -30.85
N HIS A 393 -40.47 9.67 -32.10
CA HIS A 393 -39.78 10.62 -32.97
C HIS A 393 -40.70 11.77 -33.43
N GLN A 394 -41.93 11.47 -33.83
CA GLN A 394 -42.89 12.50 -34.26
C GLN A 394 -43.33 13.44 -33.13
N SER A 395 -43.26 13.00 -31.86
CA SER A 395 -43.61 13.82 -30.70
C SER A 395 -42.49 14.75 -30.22
N GLY A 396 -41.28 14.67 -30.81
CA GLY A 396 -40.09 15.40 -30.33
C GLY A 396 -39.52 14.88 -29.01
N GLN A 397 -40.09 13.81 -28.44
CA GLN A 397 -39.63 13.21 -27.18
C GLN A 397 -38.28 12.50 -27.33
N TRP A 398 -37.91 12.11 -28.54
CA TRP A 398 -36.62 11.46 -28.82
C TRP A 398 -35.41 12.33 -28.45
N ASP A 399 -35.44 13.62 -28.79
CA ASP A 399 -34.34 14.55 -28.49
C ASP A 399 -34.19 14.84 -26.99
N GLU A 400 -35.26 14.64 -26.21
CA GLU A 400 -35.24 14.75 -24.74
C GLU A 400 -34.80 13.44 -24.07
N LEU A 401 -34.89 12.31 -24.77
CA LEU A 401 -34.57 10.98 -24.23
C LEU A 401 -33.14 10.55 -24.53
N ARG A 402 -32.56 10.92 -25.69
CA ARG A 402 -31.23 10.44 -26.08
C ARG A 402 -30.10 11.04 -25.25
N TYR A 403 -30.04 12.36 -25.15
CA TYR A 403 -29.05 13.01 -24.30
C TYR A 403 -29.73 13.62 -23.08
N TYR A 404 -29.13 13.44 -21.91
CA TYR A 404 -29.51 14.22 -20.74
C TYR A 404 -28.29 14.61 -19.92
N LEU A 405 -28.46 15.72 -19.19
CA LEU A 405 -27.45 16.27 -18.31
C LEU A 405 -27.76 15.86 -16.86
N GLN A 406 -26.86 15.10 -16.26
CA GLN A 406 -26.97 14.64 -14.88
C GLN A 406 -25.97 15.38 -13.97
N GLU A 407 -26.46 15.94 -12.85
CA GLU A 407 -25.59 16.43 -11.78
C GLU A 407 -25.27 15.28 -10.81
N LYS A 408 -23.98 14.96 -10.65
CA LYS A 408 -23.50 14.04 -9.62
C LYS A 408 -22.76 14.82 -8.54
N LYS A 409 -23.38 14.90 -7.35
CA LYS A 409 -22.81 15.55 -6.17
C LYS A 409 -21.85 14.60 -5.45
N HIS A 410 -20.72 15.16 -5.01
CA HIS A 410 -19.67 14.48 -4.26
C HIS A 410 -19.48 15.21 -2.94
N ASP A 411 -19.60 14.49 -1.83
CA ASP A 411 -19.34 15.00 -0.48
C ASP A 411 -18.11 14.31 0.11
N ASN A 412 -17.03 15.07 0.21
CA ASN A 412 -15.75 14.60 0.73
C ASN A 412 -15.52 15.07 2.16
N ARG A 413 -16.45 15.80 2.78
CA ARG A 413 -16.34 16.22 4.18
C ARG A 413 -16.00 15.05 5.11
N PRO A 414 -16.60 13.85 4.99
CA PRO A 414 -16.24 12.74 5.88
C PRO A 414 -14.78 12.31 5.76
N ALA A 415 -14.25 12.24 4.53
CA ALA A 415 -12.86 11.86 4.27
C ALA A 415 -11.90 12.97 4.75
N MET A 416 -12.20 14.23 4.43
CA MET A 416 -11.41 15.40 4.86
C MET A 416 -11.37 15.54 6.38
N LYS A 417 -12.51 15.33 7.06
CA LYS A 417 -12.59 15.33 8.52
C LYS A 417 -11.73 14.24 9.13
N ARG A 418 -11.79 13.02 8.58
CA ARG A 418 -10.99 11.89 9.06
C ARG A 418 -9.49 12.17 8.92
N GLU A 419 -9.07 12.70 7.78
CA GLU A 419 -7.68 13.06 7.53
C GLU A 419 -7.22 14.19 8.46
N ALA A 420 -8.02 15.24 8.60
CA ALA A 420 -7.73 16.34 9.53
C ALA A 420 -7.56 15.85 10.96
N VAL A 421 -8.42 14.94 11.43
CA VAL A 421 -8.28 14.30 12.74
C VAL A 421 -6.97 13.53 12.85
N SER A 422 -6.62 12.72 11.85
CA SER A 422 -5.36 11.96 11.87
C SER A 422 -4.14 12.90 12.00
N MET A 423 -4.12 13.99 11.23
CA MET A 423 -3.04 14.99 11.29
C MET A 423 -2.99 15.72 12.62
N MET A 424 -4.14 16.13 13.17
CA MET A 424 -4.21 16.76 14.49
C MET A 424 -3.66 15.84 15.59
N LEU A 425 -3.88 14.54 15.46
CA LEU A 425 -3.34 13.53 16.37
C LEU A 425 -1.87 13.17 16.11
N GLN A 426 -1.32 13.43 14.94
CA GLN A 426 0.12 13.25 14.66
C GLN A 426 0.95 14.46 15.10
N ALA A 427 0.44 15.69 14.94
CA ALA A 427 1.13 16.93 15.29
C ALA A 427 1.50 17.04 16.78
N GLU A 428 2.62 17.67 17.13
CA GLU A 428 3.09 17.79 18.52
C GLU A 428 2.01 18.28 19.51
N LYS A 429 2.04 17.77 20.74
CA LYS A 429 1.05 18.12 21.78
C LYS A 429 1.10 19.63 22.05
N GLY A 430 -0.05 20.29 22.02
CA GLY A 430 -0.15 21.76 22.15
C GLY A 430 -0.16 22.52 20.82
N THR A 431 0.01 21.85 19.66
CA THR A 431 -0.11 22.50 18.34
C THR A 431 -1.50 23.08 18.09
N TYR A 432 -2.56 22.40 18.58
CA TYR A 432 -3.95 22.82 18.42
C TYR A 432 -4.55 23.27 19.75
N PRO A 433 -5.45 24.26 19.76
CA PRO A 433 -6.19 24.67 20.95
C PRO A 433 -6.96 23.49 21.56
N ILE A 434 -7.07 23.47 22.88
CA ILE A 434 -7.69 22.36 23.61
C ILE A 434 -9.17 22.18 23.25
N GLU A 435 -9.85 23.26 22.88
CA GLU A 435 -11.23 23.26 22.40
C GLU A 435 -11.36 22.43 21.12
N ILE A 436 -10.40 22.55 20.20
CA ILE A 436 -10.37 21.76 18.96
C ILE A 436 -10.10 20.29 19.26
N ILE A 437 -9.18 19.99 20.18
CA ILE A 437 -8.91 18.60 20.57
C ILE A 437 -10.13 17.97 21.24
N ASN A 438 -10.92 18.72 22.00
CA ASN A 438 -12.19 18.26 22.56
C ASN A 438 -13.26 18.02 21.47
N GLU A 439 -13.34 18.88 20.44
CA GLU A 439 -14.19 18.62 19.26
C GLU A 439 -13.79 17.29 18.58
N VAL A 440 -12.48 17.07 18.40
CA VAL A 440 -11.92 15.82 17.84
C VAL A 440 -12.26 14.62 18.71
N LYS A 441 -12.13 14.73 20.04
CA LYS A 441 -12.52 13.68 20.99
C LYS A 441 -13.97 13.27 20.79
N ASN A 442 -14.88 14.25 20.78
CA ASN A 442 -16.31 14.02 20.65
C ASN A 442 -16.68 13.38 19.31
N TYR A 443 -15.94 13.71 18.25
CA TYR A 443 -16.12 13.07 16.95
C TYR A 443 -15.69 11.61 16.94
N ILE A 444 -14.49 11.33 17.45
CA ILE A 444 -13.89 9.99 17.52
C ILE A 444 -14.73 9.06 18.41
N LEU A 445 -15.17 9.55 19.58
CA LEU A 445 -16.01 8.78 20.51
C LEU A 445 -17.50 8.78 20.12
N GLY A 446 -17.87 9.63 19.16
CA GLY A 446 -19.24 9.72 18.67
C GLY A 446 -19.63 8.58 17.73
N PRO A 447 -20.91 8.50 17.34
CA PRO A 447 -21.41 7.44 16.45
C PRO A 447 -20.71 7.43 15.08
N ASN A 448 -20.19 8.57 14.63
CA ASN A 448 -19.50 8.72 13.35
C ASN A 448 -17.99 8.38 13.40
N GLY A 449 -17.43 8.19 14.60
CA GLY A 449 -16.00 8.15 14.85
C GLY A 449 -15.41 6.76 15.09
N GLN A 450 -16.14 5.67 14.81
CA GLN A 450 -15.74 4.29 15.10
C GLN A 450 -14.56 3.77 14.25
N ASN A 451 -13.50 4.56 14.10
CA ASN A 451 -12.23 4.17 13.54
C ASN A 451 -11.27 3.84 14.68
N ARG A 452 -11.07 2.53 14.95
CA ARG A 452 -10.15 2.04 15.99
C ARG A 452 -8.75 2.66 15.94
N GLY A 453 -8.24 2.97 14.74
CA GLY A 453 -6.93 3.59 14.58
C GLY A 453 -6.87 5.00 15.17
N LEU A 454 -7.88 5.82 14.90
CA LEU A 454 -7.96 7.19 15.44
C LEU A 454 -8.22 7.20 16.94
N ASN A 455 -9.06 6.28 17.43
CA ASN A 455 -9.27 6.08 18.87
C ASN A 455 -7.95 5.85 19.59
N ARG A 456 -7.16 4.87 19.11
CA ARG A 456 -5.86 4.53 19.70
C ARG A 456 -4.88 5.70 19.64
N MET A 457 -4.79 6.40 18.51
CA MET A 457 -3.94 7.59 18.40
C MET A 457 -4.34 8.69 19.40
N PHE A 458 -5.65 8.88 19.62
CA PHE A 458 -6.15 9.85 20.59
C PHE A 458 -5.77 9.43 22.02
N PHE A 459 -6.03 8.17 22.40
CA PHE A 459 -5.74 7.65 23.74
C PHE A 459 -4.26 7.72 24.09
N ASP A 460 -3.40 7.47 23.10
CA ASP A 460 -1.95 7.46 23.31
C ASP A 460 -1.40 8.87 23.54
N LYS A 461 -2.07 9.88 22.99
CA LYS A 461 -1.59 11.27 22.99
C LYS A 461 -2.24 12.17 24.02
N TYR A 462 -3.54 11.96 24.25
CA TYR A 462 -4.38 12.78 25.11
C TYR A 462 -5.18 11.97 26.14
N PRO A 463 -4.54 11.04 26.89
CA PRO A 463 -5.26 10.22 27.87
C PRO A 463 -5.87 11.06 29.02
N GLU A 464 -5.33 12.25 29.29
CA GLU A 464 -5.85 13.17 30.30
C GLU A 464 -7.20 13.81 29.94
N LEU A 465 -7.60 13.79 28.65
CA LEU A 465 -8.84 14.41 28.20
C LEU A 465 -10.04 13.46 28.20
N LEU A 466 -9.80 12.17 28.46
CA LEU A 466 -10.85 11.18 28.61
C LEU A 466 -11.46 11.24 30.01
N THR A 467 -12.79 11.40 30.04
CA THR A 467 -13.58 11.29 31.27
C THR A 467 -13.92 9.82 31.57
N ASP A 468 -14.36 9.52 32.79
CA ASP A 468 -14.82 8.16 33.13
C ASP A 468 -16.01 7.74 32.25
N GLU A 469 -16.87 8.68 31.87
CA GLU A 469 -17.97 8.45 30.94
C GLU A 469 -17.45 8.10 29.54
N ASP A 470 -16.42 8.79 29.05
CA ASP A 470 -15.78 8.49 27.76
C ASP A 470 -15.20 7.07 27.75
N VAL A 471 -14.51 6.69 28.83
CA VAL A 471 -13.87 5.38 29.00
C VAL A 471 -14.92 4.27 29.07
N SER A 472 -16.07 4.53 29.70
CA SER A 472 -17.20 3.57 29.77
C SER A 472 -17.86 3.28 28.41
N LYS A 473 -17.69 4.17 27.43
CA LYS A 473 -18.20 4.00 26.05
C LYS A 473 -17.24 3.25 25.14
N LEU A 474 -16.00 3.02 25.59
CA LEU A 474 -15.01 2.28 24.82
C LEU A 474 -15.37 0.80 24.78
N LYS A 475 -14.95 0.13 23.69
CA LYS A 475 -14.94 -1.34 23.67
C LYS A 475 -13.95 -1.83 24.72
N ASP A 476 -14.23 -2.97 25.33
CA ASP A 476 -13.41 -3.54 26.40
C ASP A 476 -11.91 -3.63 26.06
N SER A 477 -11.57 -4.04 24.83
CA SER A 477 -10.16 -4.09 24.39
C SER A 477 -9.50 -2.72 24.34
N ASP A 478 -10.21 -1.69 23.83
CA ASP A 478 -9.71 -0.31 23.77
C ASP A 478 -9.61 0.29 25.19
N ASN A 479 -10.53 -0.08 26.08
CA ASN A 479 -10.55 0.32 27.48
C ASN A 479 -9.34 -0.24 28.25
N ILE A 480 -9.03 -1.53 28.09
CA ILE A 480 -7.84 -2.17 28.68
C ILE A 480 -6.55 -1.52 28.18
N ASP A 481 -6.43 -1.33 26.87
CA ASP A 481 -5.26 -0.68 26.26
C ASP A 481 -5.06 0.75 26.77
N PHE A 482 -6.14 1.50 26.98
CA PHE A 482 -6.12 2.82 27.59
C PHE A 482 -5.63 2.77 29.04
N ILE A 483 -6.20 1.90 29.89
CA ILE A 483 -5.82 1.78 31.30
C ILE A 483 -4.33 1.45 31.44
N LYS A 484 -3.79 0.57 30.59
CA LYS A 484 -2.37 0.20 30.61
C LYS A 484 -1.43 1.37 30.36
N LYS A 485 -1.86 2.34 29.54
CA LYS A 485 -1.07 3.51 29.16
C LYS A 485 -1.17 4.65 30.16
N LEU A 486 -2.14 4.61 31.08
CA LEU A 486 -2.19 5.57 32.18
C LEU A 486 -0.96 5.41 33.08
N PRO A 487 -0.33 6.52 33.50
CA PRO A 487 0.70 6.48 34.54
C PRO A 487 0.19 5.81 35.82
N ASP A 488 1.06 5.15 36.57
CA ASP A 488 0.67 4.44 37.80
C ASP A 488 0.18 5.40 38.89
N GLU A 489 0.65 6.64 38.86
CA GLU A 489 0.24 7.74 39.74
C GLU A 489 -1.12 8.37 39.35
N ASP A 490 -1.70 8.03 38.19
CA ASP A 490 -3.00 8.55 37.79
C ASP A 490 -4.11 7.90 38.64
N PRO A 491 -4.85 8.66 39.47
CA PRO A 491 -5.85 8.09 40.37
C PRO A 491 -6.98 7.38 39.62
N ARG A 492 -7.22 7.72 38.35
CA ARG A 492 -8.22 7.07 37.50
C ARG A 492 -7.82 5.63 37.18
N LYS A 493 -6.53 5.33 37.04
CA LYS A 493 -6.04 3.98 36.73
C LYS A 493 -6.47 2.98 37.81
N ALA A 494 -6.27 3.34 39.08
CA ALA A 494 -6.68 2.51 40.21
C ALA A 494 -8.21 2.34 40.26
N SER A 495 -8.97 3.40 39.96
CA SER A 495 -10.44 3.35 39.88
C SER A 495 -10.92 2.41 38.77
N PHE A 496 -10.34 2.51 37.57
CA PHE A 496 -10.69 1.63 36.45
C PHE A 496 -10.31 0.17 36.71
N ILE A 497 -9.13 -0.10 37.27
CA ILE A 497 -8.72 -1.45 37.68
C ILE A 497 -9.70 -2.01 38.73
N ALA A 498 -10.13 -1.20 39.69
CA ALA A 498 -11.12 -1.62 40.68
C ALA A 498 -12.50 -1.90 40.05
N SER A 499 -12.92 -1.09 39.08
CA SER A 499 -14.15 -1.33 38.31
C SER A 499 -14.08 -2.64 37.52
N TRP A 500 -12.97 -2.87 36.79
CA TRP A 500 -12.73 -4.12 36.07
C TRP A 500 -12.70 -5.33 37.00
N LYS A 501 -12.04 -5.20 38.16
CA LYS A 501 -12.01 -6.25 39.18
C LYS A 501 -13.44 -6.63 39.60
N LYS A 502 -14.27 -5.62 39.87
CA LYS A 502 -15.68 -5.83 40.25
C LYS A 502 -16.48 -6.47 39.11
N SER A 503 -16.33 -6.01 37.87
CA SER A 503 -16.99 -6.61 36.70
C SER A 503 -16.58 -8.08 36.49
N ILE A 504 -15.29 -8.40 36.69
CA ILE A 504 -14.80 -9.78 36.64
C ILE A 504 -15.39 -10.63 37.77
N GLU A 505 -15.40 -10.13 39.00
CA GLU A 505 -16.03 -10.81 40.13
C GLU A 505 -17.53 -11.05 39.90
N GLU A 506 -18.24 -10.10 39.28
CA GLU A 506 -19.65 -10.23 38.88
C GLU A 506 -19.84 -11.30 37.79
N ILE A 507 -19.00 -11.31 36.74
CA ILE A 507 -19.00 -12.34 35.68
C ILE A 507 -18.74 -13.74 36.29
N LEU A 508 -17.78 -13.84 37.19
CA LEU A 508 -17.42 -15.10 37.86
C LEU A 508 -18.50 -15.55 38.85
N ALA A 509 -19.22 -14.62 39.49
CA ALA A 509 -20.34 -14.90 40.36
C ALA A 509 -21.58 -15.35 39.57
N ASN A 510 -21.84 -14.69 38.43
CA ASN A 510 -22.98 -14.94 37.56
C ASN A 510 -22.54 -15.10 36.10
N VAL A 511 -22.28 -16.35 35.71
CA VAL A 511 -21.83 -16.68 34.36
C VAL A 511 -22.83 -16.33 33.26
N ASP A 512 -24.09 -16.04 33.60
CA ASP A 512 -25.11 -15.56 32.65
C ASP A 512 -24.70 -14.29 31.91
N ILE A 513 -23.80 -13.50 32.50
CA ILE A 513 -23.27 -12.27 31.89
C ILE A 513 -22.44 -12.58 30.63
N LEU A 514 -21.81 -13.77 30.55
CA LEU A 514 -21.08 -14.21 29.36
C LEU A 514 -22.02 -14.51 28.17
N ASN A 515 -23.30 -14.72 28.44
CA ASN A 515 -24.34 -14.92 27.44
C ASN A 515 -24.96 -13.59 26.98
N ASN A 516 -24.11 -12.72 26.48
CA ASN A 516 -24.47 -11.37 26.08
C ASN A 516 -25.36 -11.34 24.81
N THR A 517 -25.83 -10.14 24.42
CA THR A 517 -26.71 -9.96 23.25
C THR A 517 -26.08 -10.46 21.95
N GLU A 518 -24.75 -10.40 21.79
CA GLU A 518 -24.05 -10.90 20.61
C GLU A 518 -24.08 -12.43 20.56
N MET A 519 -23.79 -13.08 21.69
CA MET A 519 -23.94 -14.54 21.83
C MET A 519 -25.39 -14.96 21.57
N GLN A 520 -26.39 -14.23 22.11
CA GLN A 520 -27.80 -14.50 21.88
C GLN A 520 -28.26 -14.29 20.43
N GLN A 521 -27.80 -13.23 19.77
CA GLN A 521 -28.06 -12.98 18.34
C GLN A 521 -27.49 -14.11 17.48
N TRP A 522 -26.28 -14.55 17.81
CA TRP A 522 -25.66 -15.69 17.14
C TRP A 522 -26.44 -16.98 17.39
N LEU A 523 -26.82 -17.27 18.64
CA LEU A 523 -27.64 -18.44 18.98
C LEU A 523 -28.99 -18.42 18.26
N GLY A 524 -29.59 -17.24 18.04
CA GLY A 524 -30.82 -17.09 17.29
C GLY A 524 -30.69 -17.33 15.78
N GLN A 525 -29.49 -17.26 15.21
CA GLN A 525 -29.22 -17.55 13.79
C GLN A 525 -29.02 -19.04 13.51
N ILE A 526 -28.90 -19.85 14.56
CA ILE A 526 -28.62 -21.27 14.45
C ILE A 526 -29.94 -22.03 14.24
N ASN A 527 -30.10 -22.62 13.06
CA ASN A 527 -31.22 -23.49 12.76
C ASN A 527 -30.99 -24.87 13.45
N ILE A 528 -31.81 -25.20 14.44
CA ILE A 528 -31.64 -26.36 15.36
C ILE A 528 -31.89 -27.72 14.68
N SER A 529 -32.02 -27.78 13.35
CA SER A 529 -32.38 -29.02 12.65
C SER A 529 -31.20 -30.01 12.58
N SER A 530 -31.13 -30.88 13.59
CA SER A 530 -30.58 -32.26 13.63
C SER A 530 -29.10 -32.55 13.95
N ASP A 531 -28.18 -31.58 13.97
CA ASP A 531 -26.76 -31.87 14.32
C ASP A 531 -26.36 -31.30 15.70
N ILE A 532 -26.72 -32.02 16.76
CA ILE A 532 -26.41 -31.63 18.16
C ILE A 532 -24.89 -31.51 18.40
N ALA A 533 -24.07 -32.31 17.71
CA ALA A 533 -22.61 -32.28 17.88
C ALA A 533 -22.00 -31.01 17.25
N GLY A 534 -22.38 -30.66 16.03
CA GLY A 534 -21.93 -29.42 15.38
C GLY A 534 -22.45 -28.15 16.05
N LEU A 535 -23.62 -28.22 16.71
CA LEU A 535 -24.12 -27.15 17.58
C LEU A 535 -23.26 -26.97 18.82
N TYR A 536 -22.89 -28.07 19.47
CA TYR A 536 -22.04 -28.05 20.65
C TYR A 536 -20.65 -27.46 20.37
N ASP A 537 -19.97 -27.89 19.30
CA ASP A 537 -18.62 -27.40 18.99
C ASP A 537 -18.61 -25.89 18.70
N ARG A 538 -19.63 -25.40 17.99
CA ARG A 538 -19.76 -23.95 17.72
C ARG A 538 -20.10 -23.18 18.99
N TYR A 539 -21.06 -23.64 19.78
CA TYR A 539 -21.43 -23.01 21.05
C TYR A 539 -20.23 -22.93 22.00
N LYS A 540 -19.49 -24.05 22.11
CA LYS A 540 -18.25 -24.14 22.87
C LYS A 540 -17.22 -23.13 22.39
N MET A 541 -16.94 -23.04 21.09
CA MET A 541 -15.97 -22.10 20.53
C MET A 541 -16.31 -20.65 20.88
N HIS A 542 -17.58 -20.26 20.76
CA HIS A 542 -18.00 -18.89 21.10
C HIS A 542 -17.93 -18.61 22.60
N LEU A 543 -18.30 -19.57 23.44
CA LEU A 543 -18.14 -19.43 24.89
C LEU A 543 -16.66 -19.36 25.28
N GLU A 544 -15.78 -20.12 24.62
CA GLU A 544 -14.33 -20.03 24.82
C GLU A 544 -13.78 -18.66 24.42
N LEU A 545 -14.22 -18.10 23.29
CA LEU A 545 -13.86 -16.74 22.87
C LEU A 545 -14.38 -15.70 23.87
N ALA A 546 -15.63 -15.83 24.34
CA ALA A 546 -16.18 -14.91 25.34
C ALA A 546 -15.42 -14.98 26.67
N VAL A 547 -15.09 -16.17 27.16
CA VAL A 547 -14.25 -16.34 28.36
C VAL A 547 -12.86 -15.74 28.13
N HIS A 548 -12.27 -15.94 26.96
CA HIS A 548 -10.95 -15.40 26.65
C HIS A 548 -10.97 -13.86 26.62
N ASP A 549 -11.92 -13.26 25.89
CA ASP A 549 -11.93 -11.83 25.59
C ASP A 549 -12.47 -10.99 26.76
N TYR A 550 -13.51 -11.46 27.46
CA TYR A 550 -14.16 -10.71 28.55
C TYR A 550 -13.60 -11.00 29.94
N LEU A 551 -12.83 -12.08 30.11
CA LEU A 551 -12.33 -12.49 31.41
C LEU A 551 -10.81 -12.68 31.42
N LEU A 552 -10.27 -13.56 30.58
CA LEU A 552 -8.85 -13.93 30.67
C LEU A 552 -7.92 -12.81 30.20
N THR A 553 -8.23 -12.15 29.08
CA THR A 553 -7.43 -11.04 28.54
C THR A 553 -7.38 -9.85 29.51
N PRO A 554 -8.51 -9.30 30.02
CA PRO A 554 -8.45 -8.23 31.03
C PRO A 554 -7.67 -8.65 32.28
N LEU A 555 -7.82 -9.90 32.74
CA LEU A 555 -7.09 -10.39 33.90
C LEU A 555 -5.57 -10.41 33.69
N GLN A 556 -5.14 -10.95 32.54
CA GLN A 556 -3.73 -11.04 32.20
C GLN A 556 -3.09 -9.66 32.04
N GLU A 557 -3.84 -8.72 31.47
CA GLU A 557 -3.33 -7.41 31.09
C GLU A 557 -3.37 -6.38 32.22
N LEU A 558 -4.37 -6.44 33.10
CA LEU A 558 -4.58 -5.44 34.17
C LEU A 558 -4.08 -5.89 35.54
N PHE A 559 -3.93 -7.20 35.79
CA PHE A 559 -3.65 -7.71 37.14
C PHE A 559 -2.36 -8.54 37.18
N LYS A 560 -1.30 -7.95 37.72
CA LYS A 560 -0.01 -8.63 37.96
C LYS A 560 0.50 -8.31 39.38
N PRO A 561 0.34 -9.22 40.38
CA PRO A 561 -0.29 -10.56 40.29
C PRO A 561 -1.83 -10.51 40.26
N ILE A 562 -2.46 -11.62 39.85
CA ILE A 562 -3.92 -11.77 39.87
C ILE A 562 -4.42 -11.88 41.32
N PRO A 563 -5.51 -11.18 41.71
CA PRO A 563 -6.08 -11.32 43.04
C PRO A 563 -6.46 -12.77 43.37
N GLU A 564 -6.03 -13.26 44.53
CA GLU A 564 -6.28 -14.64 45.00
C GLU A 564 -7.77 -15.02 44.96
N ILE A 565 -8.67 -14.10 45.33
CA ILE A 565 -10.11 -14.32 45.29
C ILE A 565 -10.62 -14.64 43.88
N ILE A 566 -10.05 -14.01 42.85
CA ILE A 566 -10.38 -14.24 41.45
C ILE A 566 -9.81 -15.59 40.99
N LEU A 567 -8.58 -15.94 41.40
CA LEU A 567 -8.00 -17.25 41.10
C LEU A 567 -8.87 -18.40 41.63
N GLN A 568 -9.35 -18.29 42.87
CA GLN A 568 -10.25 -19.30 43.46
C GLN A 568 -11.58 -19.42 42.70
N GLN A 569 -12.11 -18.30 42.20
CA GLN A 569 -13.33 -18.30 41.38
C GLN A 569 -13.10 -18.88 39.98
N LEU A 570 -11.95 -18.59 39.35
CA LEU A 570 -11.56 -19.15 38.04
C LEU A 570 -11.48 -20.67 38.05
N VAL A 571 -10.94 -21.27 39.12
CA VAL A 571 -10.86 -22.73 39.29
C VAL A 571 -12.25 -23.39 39.23
N ASN A 572 -13.28 -22.68 39.69
CA ASN A 572 -14.66 -23.16 39.72
C ASN A 572 -15.47 -22.77 38.45
N LEU A 573 -14.92 -21.94 37.57
CA LEU A 573 -15.60 -21.43 36.38
C LEU A 573 -16.11 -22.55 35.44
N PRO A 574 -15.31 -23.58 35.10
CA PRO A 574 -15.81 -24.62 34.18
C PRO A 574 -17.04 -25.34 34.72
N SER A 575 -17.06 -25.65 36.02
CA SER A 575 -18.20 -26.29 36.68
C SER A 575 -19.46 -25.43 36.59
N LYS A 576 -19.34 -24.12 36.82
CA LYS A 576 -20.46 -23.18 36.68
C LYS A 576 -20.98 -23.08 35.24
N LEU A 577 -20.07 -23.01 34.28
CA LEU A 577 -20.42 -22.99 32.84
C LEU A 577 -21.14 -24.28 32.43
N ILE A 578 -20.69 -25.43 32.93
CA ILE A 578 -21.32 -26.72 32.67
C ILE A 578 -22.71 -26.81 33.28
N GLU A 579 -22.84 -26.46 34.56
CA GLU A 579 -24.13 -26.47 35.25
C GLU A 579 -25.15 -25.58 34.53
N LYS A 580 -24.70 -24.41 34.06
CA LYS A 580 -25.57 -23.44 33.40
C LYS A 580 -25.94 -23.82 31.98
N TYR A 581 -24.94 -24.09 31.13
CA TYR A 581 -25.14 -24.16 29.68
C TYR A 581 -25.09 -25.58 29.11
N PHE A 582 -24.53 -26.53 29.86
CA PHE A 582 -24.27 -27.88 29.36
C PHE A 582 -24.84 -28.98 30.26
N SER A 583 -25.82 -28.66 31.11
CA SER A 583 -26.41 -29.62 32.05
C SER A 583 -27.02 -30.85 31.36
N SER A 584 -27.59 -30.67 30.16
CA SER A 584 -28.22 -31.71 29.35
C SER A 584 -27.26 -32.50 28.44
N ILE A 585 -25.96 -32.18 28.43
CA ILE A 585 -24.98 -32.80 27.53
C ILE A 585 -24.35 -34.05 28.19
N PRO A 586 -23.93 -35.08 27.43
CA PRO A 586 -23.23 -36.23 28.00
C PRO A 586 -21.94 -35.85 28.74
N ASP A 587 -21.63 -36.57 29.82
CA ASP A 587 -20.53 -36.23 30.72
C ASP A 587 -19.15 -36.25 30.05
N SER A 588 -18.96 -37.06 29.01
CA SER A 588 -17.72 -37.10 28.24
C SER A 588 -17.39 -35.78 27.52
N TYR A 589 -18.40 -34.99 27.16
CA TYR A 589 -18.20 -33.64 26.59
C TYR A 589 -17.97 -32.61 27.68
N LYS A 590 -18.67 -32.73 28.82
CA LYS A 590 -18.45 -31.88 30.00
C LYS A 590 -16.99 -31.96 30.49
N GLU A 591 -16.43 -33.17 30.57
CA GLU A 591 -15.03 -33.38 30.97
C GLU A 591 -14.04 -32.72 29.99
N LYS A 592 -14.24 -32.91 28.68
CA LYS A 592 -13.41 -32.27 27.64
C LYS A 592 -13.48 -30.75 27.70
N PHE A 593 -14.66 -30.19 27.96
CA PHE A 593 -14.84 -28.75 28.15
C PHE A 593 -14.12 -28.24 29.39
N THR A 594 -14.29 -28.89 30.54
CA THR A 594 -13.58 -28.57 31.78
C THR A 594 -12.07 -28.56 31.57
N GLN A 595 -11.54 -29.63 30.96
CA GLN A 595 -10.11 -29.74 30.69
C GLN A 595 -9.63 -28.58 29.81
N LYS A 596 -10.37 -28.23 28.76
CA LYS A 596 -9.99 -27.16 27.82
C LYS A 596 -10.02 -25.77 28.47
N VAL A 597 -11.08 -25.44 29.21
CA VAL A 597 -11.17 -24.15 29.93
C VAL A 597 -10.07 -24.04 30.98
N ASN A 598 -9.83 -25.10 31.78
CA ASN A 598 -8.72 -25.13 32.74
C ASN A 598 -7.37 -24.99 32.06
N THR A 599 -7.16 -25.66 30.91
CA THR A 599 -5.94 -25.53 30.12
C THR A 599 -5.73 -24.09 29.67
N ASN A 600 -6.78 -23.40 29.18
CA ASN A 600 -6.68 -22.01 28.77
C ASN A 600 -6.37 -21.08 29.96
N ILE A 601 -6.98 -21.29 31.13
CA ILE A 601 -6.68 -20.54 32.37
C ILE A 601 -5.20 -20.74 32.76
N VAL A 602 -4.72 -21.98 32.77
CA VAL A 602 -3.32 -22.31 33.10
C VAL A 602 -2.36 -21.70 32.08
N HIS A 603 -2.62 -21.86 30.78
CA HIS A 603 -1.80 -21.27 29.73
C HIS A 603 -1.72 -19.74 29.85
N THR A 604 -2.83 -19.08 30.13
CA THR A 604 -2.88 -17.61 30.21
C THR A 604 -2.04 -17.07 31.36
N PHE A 605 -2.01 -17.78 32.50
CA PHE A 605 -1.47 -17.23 33.75
C PHE A 605 -0.18 -17.88 34.25
N TYR A 606 0.12 -19.13 33.85
CA TYR A 606 1.20 -19.92 34.44
C TYR A 606 2.23 -20.41 33.42
N MET A 607 1.95 -20.37 32.12
CA MET A 607 2.95 -20.70 31.11
C MET A 607 3.72 -19.45 30.74
N THR A 608 4.93 -19.32 31.29
CA THR A 608 5.89 -18.32 30.82
C THR A 608 6.45 -18.80 29.48
N GLY A 609 6.96 -17.89 28.63
CA GLY A 609 7.42 -18.24 27.28
C GLY A 609 8.54 -19.29 27.20
N SER A 610 9.12 -19.70 28.33
CA SER A 610 10.08 -20.81 28.43
C SER A 610 9.44 -22.21 28.54
N ASP A 611 8.14 -22.30 28.82
CA ASP A 611 7.46 -23.57 29.13
C ASP A 611 6.65 -24.14 27.96
N THR A 612 6.66 -23.48 26.79
CA THR A 612 5.98 -23.98 25.59
C THR A 612 6.89 -24.98 24.86
N PRO A 613 6.51 -26.26 24.71
CA PRO A 613 7.27 -27.19 23.87
C PRO A 613 7.22 -26.69 22.42
N THR A 614 8.39 -26.50 21.80
CA THR A 614 8.53 -26.24 20.35
C THR A 614 8.09 -27.41 19.51
#